data_AF-Q2RRV2-F1
#
_entry.id   AF-Q2RRV2-F1
#
_cell.length_a   1.000
_cell.length_b   1.000
_cell.length_c   1.000
_cell.angle_alpha   90.00
_cell.angle_beta   90.00
_cell.angle_gamma   90.00
#
_symmetry.space_group_name_H-M   'P 1'
#
loop_
_entity.id
_entity.type
_entity.pdbx_description
1 polymer ?
#
loop_
_entity_poly.entity_id
_entity_poly.type
_entity_poly.pdbx_seq_one_letter_code
_entity_poly.pdbx_strand_id
1 'polypeptide(L)'
;MAPSDTPPSAEDLPSQGELALFAPPATAEDALVPASMVNAWIYCPRLAVLEWGRGEKARSVDLIAGLRAHQATESGPTPALPDPMVLREDQSLKTRKLSLSSERLGLTAELDLLDVEEGVVIPVEIKVGKRPSVDEGAYLPERAQVCAQALLLREAGYTCLEGALWFAESRERVTVDLTEALVTATLVATSDLRLTVASGRLPPPLDHSAKCPRCSLLPICLPDEIAWFRKGSIARTPPPPASPALPLYGQTPGARIGKKDRGGSVCLDRMAAWLSSRPVPCYAAIGMLNTASGASHPSVARHADGGASARSFRLPTAFRRPVRRSLPCYAAR
;
A
#
# COMPACT_ATOMS: atom_id res chain seq x y z
N MET A 1 62.78 -7.11 -25.69
CA MET A 1 61.58 -7.83 -25.22
C MET A 1 60.62 -6.78 -24.70
N ALA A 2 59.64 -6.39 -25.51
CA ALA A 2 58.60 -5.47 -25.04
C ALA A 2 57.69 -6.23 -24.05
N PRO A 3 57.34 -5.65 -22.90
CA PRO A 3 56.43 -6.27 -21.95
C PRO A 3 55.06 -6.46 -22.58
N SER A 4 54.47 -7.63 -22.36
CA SER A 4 53.15 -8.01 -22.83
C SER A 4 52.10 -7.18 -22.07
N ASP A 5 51.49 -6.19 -22.72
CA ASP A 5 50.39 -5.37 -22.20
C ASP A 5 49.06 -6.15 -22.21
N THR A 6 49.03 -7.35 -21.62
CA THR A 6 47.76 -8.06 -21.40
C THR A 6 47.16 -7.52 -20.10
N PRO A 7 46.02 -6.81 -20.14
CA PRO A 7 45.37 -6.34 -18.92
C PRO A 7 44.98 -7.54 -18.04
N PRO A 8 45.12 -7.43 -16.71
CA PRO A 8 44.77 -8.50 -15.79
C PRO A 8 43.30 -8.89 -15.96
N SER A 9 43.02 -10.19 -15.86
CA SER A 9 41.66 -10.70 -15.99
C SER A 9 40.82 -10.24 -14.79
N ALA A 10 39.48 -10.18 -14.93
CA ALA A 10 38.61 -9.68 -13.85
C ALA A 10 38.75 -10.50 -12.54
N GLU A 11 39.30 -11.71 -12.61
CA GLU A 11 39.59 -12.59 -11.48
C GLU A 11 40.86 -12.17 -10.71
N ASP A 12 41.75 -11.39 -11.33
CA ASP A 12 43.02 -10.92 -10.74
C ASP A 12 42.88 -9.60 -9.95
N LEU A 13 41.69 -8.98 -9.97
CA LEU A 13 41.43 -7.79 -9.16
C LEU A 13 41.24 -8.22 -7.70
N PRO A 14 41.98 -7.63 -6.73
CA PRO A 14 41.77 -7.94 -5.33
C PRO A 14 40.30 -7.67 -4.99
N SER A 15 39.62 -8.69 -4.46
CA SER A 15 38.23 -8.56 -4.05
C SER A 15 38.14 -7.43 -3.02
N GLN A 16 37.52 -6.32 -3.41
CA GLN A 16 37.19 -5.29 -2.45
C GLN A 16 36.14 -5.90 -1.52
N GLY A 17 36.53 -6.12 -0.26
CA GLY A 17 35.59 -6.56 0.77
C GLY A 17 34.46 -5.54 0.88
N GLU A 18 33.23 -6.02 0.94
CA GLU A 18 32.08 -5.17 1.19
C GLU A 18 32.12 -4.72 2.65
N LEU A 19 32.34 -3.42 2.89
CA LEU A 19 32.18 -2.83 4.21
C LEU A 19 30.69 -2.70 4.47
N ALA A 20 30.17 -3.56 5.36
CA ALA A 20 28.77 -3.52 5.77
C ALA A 20 28.48 -2.23 6.57
N LEU A 21 28.15 -1.15 5.85
CA LEU A 21 27.72 0.13 6.43
C LEU A 21 26.24 0.02 6.80
N PHE A 22 25.95 -0.69 7.89
CA PHE A 22 24.60 -0.75 8.43
C PHE A 22 24.12 0.65 8.82
N ALA A 23 22.81 0.87 8.66
CA ALA A 23 22.14 2.03 9.22
C ALA A 23 22.46 2.11 10.73
N PRO A 24 22.74 3.30 11.28
CA PRO A 24 22.93 3.43 12.71
C PRO A 24 21.68 2.97 13.46
N PRO A 25 21.78 2.62 14.76
CA PRO A 25 20.62 2.44 15.62
C PRO A 25 19.62 3.57 15.41
N ALA A 26 18.34 3.23 15.32
CA ALA A 26 17.29 4.23 15.22
C ALA A 26 17.30 5.12 16.46
N THR A 27 17.07 6.41 16.28
CA THR A 27 16.76 7.32 17.36
C THR A 27 15.25 7.31 17.62
N ALA A 28 14.82 7.87 18.75
CA ALA A 28 13.39 7.97 19.08
C ALA A 28 12.55 8.74 18.03
N GLU A 29 13.20 9.53 17.15
CA GLU A 29 12.56 10.27 16.06
C GLU A 29 12.49 9.46 14.75
N ASP A 30 13.29 8.40 14.61
CA ASP A 30 13.35 7.58 13.40
C ASP A 30 12.19 6.59 13.33
N ALA A 31 11.59 6.45 12.15
CA ALA A 31 10.60 5.43 11.92
C ALA A 31 11.24 4.03 11.93
N LEU A 32 10.78 3.15 12.83
CA LEU A 32 11.17 1.75 12.86
C LEU A 32 10.52 0.99 11.71
N VAL A 33 11.27 0.06 11.11
CA VAL A 33 10.81 -0.75 9.98
C VAL A 33 9.86 -1.84 10.48
N PRO A 34 8.61 -1.90 10.00
CA PRO A 34 7.74 -3.04 10.28
C PRO A 34 8.32 -4.33 9.71
N ALA A 35 8.24 -5.46 10.41
CA ALA A 35 8.69 -6.76 9.90
C ALA A 35 8.04 -7.12 8.54
N SER A 36 6.79 -6.73 8.33
CA SER A 36 6.10 -6.88 7.04
C SER A 36 6.76 -6.08 5.90
N MET A 37 7.44 -4.97 6.20
CA MET A 37 8.18 -4.19 5.21
C MET A 37 9.55 -4.80 4.88
N VAL A 38 10.12 -5.62 5.76
CA VAL A 38 11.30 -6.44 5.43
C VAL A 38 10.94 -7.45 4.33
N ASN A 39 9.77 -8.10 4.45
CA ASN A 39 9.22 -8.94 3.38
C ASN A 39 9.08 -8.14 2.08
N ALA A 40 8.41 -6.99 2.15
CA ALA A 40 8.18 -6.14 0.99
C ALA A 40 9.48 -5.70 0.31
N TRP A 41 10.53 -5.37 1.08
CA TRP A 41 11.83 -4.94 0.56
C TRP A 41 12.51 -6.05 -0.24
N ILE A 42 12.59 -7.26 0.33
CA ILE A 42 13.20 -8.42 -0.33
C ILE A 42 12.36 -8.85 -1.55
N TYR A 43 11.03 -8.70 -1.48
CA TYR A 43 10.16 -8.97 -2.62
C TYR A 43 10.43 -7.98 -3.76
N CYS A 44 10.40 -6.67 -3.48
CA CYS A 44 10.67 -5.58 -4.41
C CYS A 44 11.02 -4.28 -3.63
N PRO A 45 12.27 -3.77 -3.72
CA PRO A 45 12.67 -2.55 -3.03
C PRO A 45 11.77 -1.33 -3.32
N ARG A 46 11.33 -1.20 -4.58
CA ARG A 46 10.41 -0.13 -4.98
C ARG A 46 9.04 -0.25 -4.34
N LEU A 47 8.51 -1.47 -4.18
CA LEU A 47 7.23 -1.71 -3.49
C LEU A 47 7.31 -1.20 -2.05
N ALA A 48 8.33 -1.63 -1.31
CA ALA A 48 8.50 -1.25 0.09
C ALA A 48 8.61 0.27 0.29
N VAL A 49 9.35 0.97 -0.57
CA VAL A 49 9.48 2.43 -0.49
C VAL A 49 8.16 3.14 -0.86
N LEU A 50 7.38 2.61 -1.79
CA LEU A 50 6.05 3.15 -2.10
C LEU A 50 5.10 2.96 -0.91
N GLU A 51 5.03 1.76 -0.33
CA GLU A 51 4.08 1.46 0.76
C GLU A 51 4.45 2.14 2.07
N TRP A 52 5.71 2.02 2.50
CA TRP A 52 6.15 2.53 3.79
C TRP A 52 6.70 3.95 3.69
N GLY A 53 7.59 4.19 2.73
CA GLY A 53 8.22 5.50 2.56
C GLY A 53 7.29 6.59 2.03
N ARG A 54 6.28 6.23 1.20
CA ARG A 54 5.33 7.19 0.61
C ARG A 54 3.88 6.99 1.04
N GLY A 55 3.57 5.96 1.82
CA GLY A 55 2.22 5.69 2.30
C GLY A 55 1.25 5.24 1.20
N GLU A 56 1.75 4.80 0.05
CA GLU A 56 0.92 4.35 -1.07
C GLU A 56 0.27 3.01 -0.74
N LYS A 57 -1.04 2.91 -0.98
CA LYS A 57 -1.78 1.66 -0.74
C LYS A 57 -2.75 1.41 -1.89
N ALA A 58 -2.70 0.21 -2.45
CA ALA A 58 -3.70 -0.29 -3.37
C ALA A 58 -4.37 -1.53 -2.78
N ARG A 59 -5.70 -1.57 -2.84
CA ARG A 59 -6.45 -2.75 -2.40
C ARG A 59 -6.29 -3.86 -3.44
N SER A 60 -5.70 -4.99 -3.06
CA SER A 60 -5.73 -6.23 -3.82
C SER A 60 -6.64 -7.26 -3.14
N VAL A 61 -7.06 -8.28 -3.89
CA VAL A 61 -7.78 -9.43 -3.33
C VAL A 61 -6.95 -10.12 -2.25
N ASP A 62 -5.65 -10.27 -2.50
CA ASP A 62 -4.69 -10.90 -1.57
C ASP A 62 -4.57 -10.11 -0.26
N LEU A 63 -4.54 -8.77 -0.33
CA LEU A 63 -4.50 -7.92 0.87
C LEU A 63 -5.78 -8.09 1.71
N ILE A 64 -6.95 -8.17 1.07
CA ILE A 64 -8.22 -8.37 1.79
C ILE A 64 -8.27 -9.76 2.44
N ALA A 65 -7.79 -10.80 1.74
CA ALA A 65 -7.72 -12.14 2.28
C ALA A 65 -6.75 -12.22 3.48
N GLY A 66 -5.59 -11.56 3.37
CA GLY A 66 -4.62 -11.43 4.45
C GLY A 66 -5.23 -10.76 5.69
N LEU A 67 -5.89 -9.62 5.52
CA LEU A 67 -6.57 -8.92 6.62
C LEU A 67 -7.62 -9.79 7.32
N ARG A 68 -8.38 -10.61 6.58
CA ARG A 68 -9.33 -11.56 7.18
C ARG A 68 -8.63 -12.66 7.97
N ALA A 69 -7.51 -13.18 7.47
CA ALA A 69 -6.71 -14.17 8.18
C ALA A 69 -6.16 -13.61 9.49
N HIS A 70 -5.68 -12.36 9.49
CA HIS A 70 -5.29 -11.65 10.71
C HIS A 70 -6.49 -11.45 11.65
N GLN A 71 -7.63 -10.95 11.16
CA GLN A 71 -8.84 -10.77 11.99
C GLN A 71 -9.32 -12.07 12.66
N ALA A 72 -9.19 -13.19 11.97
CA ALA A 72 -9.57 -14.49 12.50
C ALA A 72 -8.68 -14.93 13.69
N THR A 73 -7.43 -14.48 13.75
CA THR A 73 -6.53 -14.79 14.87
C THR A 73 -6.76 -13.86 16.05
N GLU A 74 -7.34 -12.67 15.86
CA GLU A 74 -7.62 -11.75 16.96
C GLU A 74 -8.73 -12.22 17.92
N SER A 75 -9.60 -13.12 17.47
CA SER A 75 -10.81 -13.49 18.21
C SER A 75 -10.56 -14.61 19.24
N GLY A 76 -10.70 -14.30 20.52
CA GLY A 76 -10.75 -15.27 21.63
C GLY A 76 -9.98 -14.84 22.88
N PRO A 77 -10.39 -15.27 24.09
CA PRO A 77 -9.63 -15.04 25.31
C PRO A 77 -8.39 -15.94 25.30
N THR A 78 -7.24 -15.38 24.96
CA THR A 78 -5.94 -16.06 25.08
C THR A 78 -5.14 -15.36 26.19
N PRO A 79 -4.40 -16.09 27.03
CA PRO A 79 -3.57 -15.47 28.05
C PRO A 79 -2.50 -14.57 27.40
N ALA A 80 -2.22 -13.42 28.00
CA ALA A 80 -1.09 -12.59 27.59
C ALA A 80 0.21 -13.38 27.77
N LEU A 81 1.19 -13.16 26.89
CA LEU A 81 2.52 -13.71 27.07
C LEU A 81 3.09 -13.16 28.39
N PRO A 82 3.45 -14.04 29.37
CA PRO A 82 4.12 -13.60 30.58
C PRO A 82 5.42 -12.87 30.26
N ASP A 83 5.83 -11.94 31.14
CA ASP A 83 7.14 -11.31 31.06
C ASP A 83 8.24 -12.38 30.98
N PRO A 84 9.33 -12.18 30.20
CA PRO A 84 10.39 -13.18 30.06
C PRO A 84 10.96 -13.66 31.39
N MET A 85 10.99 -12.78 32.41
CA MET A 85 11.50 -13.12 33.74
C MET A 85 10.55 -14.00 34.57
N VAL A 86 9.28 -14.09 34.15
CA VAL A 86 8.21 -14.86 34.83
C VAL A 86 7.81 -16.10 34.02
N LEU A 87 8.10 -16.14 32.72
CA LEU A 87 7.83 -17.28 31.86
C LEU A 87 8.58 -18.52 32.37
N ARG A 88 7.82 -19.56 32.73
CA ARG A 88 8.42 -20.79 33.27
C ARG A 88 8.90 -21.70 32.15
N GLU A 89 9.99 -22.40 32.38
CA GLU A 89 10.58 -23.37 31.43
C GLU A 89 9.64 -24.57 31.16
N ASP A 90 8.70 -24.88 32.04
CA ASP A 90 7.71 -25.95 31.85
C ASP A 90 6.39 -25.45 31.24
N GLN A 91 6.31 -24.16 30.89
CA GLN A 91 5.08 -23.55 30.41
C GLN A 91 4.92 -23.72 28.91
N SER A 92 3.77 -24.27 28.51
CA SER A 92 3.33 -24.32 27.12
C SER A 92 1.96 -23.66 26.97
N LEU A 93 1.85 -22.68 26.08
CA LEU A 93 0.62 -21.95 25.82
C LEU A 93 0.63 -21.34 24.42
N LYS A 94 -0.56 -21.06 23.90
CA LYS A 94 -0.72 -20.24 22.70
C LYS A 94 -1.15 -18.85 23.15
N THR A 95 -0.37 -17.85 22.78
CA THR A 95 -0.71 -16.45 23.03
C THR A 95 -0.81 -15.70 21.71
N ARG A 96 -1.44 -14.53 21.76
CA ARG A 96 -1.80 -13.76 20.57
C ARG A 96 -1.57 -12.29 20.83
N LYS A 97 -1.18 -11.58 19.76
CA LYS A 97 -0.95 -10.13 19.74
C LYS A 97 0.10 -9.64 20.73
N LEU A 98 1.33 -9.55 20.25
CA LEU A 98 2.42 -8.88 20.95
C LEU A 98 3.03 -7.83 20.03
N SER A 99 3.09 -6.57 20.48
CA SER A 99 3.81 -5.51 19.78
C SER A 99 5.22 -5.41 20.36
N LEU A 100 6.23 -5.59 19.53
CA LEU A 100 7.63 -5.46 19.90
C LEU A 100 8.32 -4.43 19.00
N SER A 101 9.24 -3.68 19.58
CA SER A 101 10.02 -2.66 18.89
C SER A 101 11.44 -2.63 19.41
N SER A 102 12.38 -2.36 18.52
CA SER A 102 13.79 -2.22 18.84
C SER A 102 14.42 -1.09 18.04
N GLU A 103 14.93 -0.11 18.77
CA GLU A 103 15.74 0.97 18.23
C GLU A 103 17.10 0.47 17.71
N ARG A 104 17.72 -0.48 18.42
CA ARG A 104 19.02 -1.05 18.04
C ARG A 104 18.96 -1.78 16.71
N LEU A 105 17.92 -2.57 16.48
CA LEU A 105 17.71 -3.27 15.21
C LEU A 105 17.02 -2.38 14.16
N GLY A 106 16.36 -1.30 14.57
CA GLY A 106 15.53 -0.47 13.69
C GLY A 106 14.25 -1.18 13.23
N LEU A 107 13.72 -2.11 14.04
CA LEU A 107 12.60 -3.00 13.70
C LEU A 107 11.40 -2.78 14.63
N THR A 108 10.20 -3.01 14.10
CA THR A 108 8.97 -3.13 14.87
C THR A 108 8.09 -4.23 14.29
N ALA A 109 7.27 -4.89 15.10
CA ALA A 109 6.33 -5.88 14.63
C ALA A 109 5.14 -6.02 15.57
N GLU A 110 3.98 -6.29 14.98
CA GLU A 110 2.82 -6.83 15.69
C GLU A 110 2.73 -8.31 15.34
N LEU A 111 2.90 -9.17 16.35
CA LEU A 111 2.92 -10.62 16.20
C LEU A 111 1.53 -11.15 16.57
N ASP A 112 0.81 -11.72 15.61
CA ASP A 112 -0.57 -12.16 15.83
C ASP A 112 -0.67 -13.49 16.58
N LEU A 113 0.23 -14.42 16.33
CA LEU A 113 0.24 -15.75 16.92
C LEU A 113 1.63 -16.12 17.42
N LEU A 114 1.68 -16.58 18.65
CA LEU A 114 2.87 -17.03 19.34
C LEU A 114 2.56 -18.40 19.96
N ASP A 115 3.37 -19.39 19.61
CA ASP A 115 3.38 -20.67 20.33
C ASP A 115 4.50 -20.60 21.38
N VAL A 116 4.19 -20.98 22.61
CA VAL A 116 5.18 -21.17 23.67
C VAL A 116 5.26 -22.66 23.95
N GLU A 117 6.44 -23.22 23.84
CA GLU A 117 6.73 -24.63 24.08
C GLU A 117 7.93 -24.70 25.02
N GLU A 118 7.75 -25.23 26.23
CA GLU A 118 8.82 -25.38 27.23
C GLU A 118 9.61 -24.06 27.47
N GLY A 119 8.88 -22.95 27.60
CA GLY A 119 9.47 -21.62 27.78
C GLY A 119 10.13 -21.02 26.53
N VAL A 120 10.22 -21.74 25.42
CA VAL A 120 10.67 -21.22 24.12
C VAL A 120 9.50 -20.58 23.39
N VAL A 121 9.66 -19.33 22.96
CA VAL A 121 8.64 -18.58 22.24
C VAL A 121 8.92 -18.66 20.74
N ILE A 122 7.93 -19.13 19.97
CA ILE A 122 8.00 -19.32 18.52
C ILE A 122 6.99 -18.36 17.85
N PRO A 123 7.45 -17.35 17.10
CA PRO A 123 6.56 -16.51 16.31
C PRO A 123 5.98 -17.29 15.14
N VAL A 124 4.65 -17.22 14.98
CA VAL A 124 3.93 -17.91 13.91
C VAL A 124 3.26 -16.90 13.00
N GLU A 125 3.78 -16.76 11.78
CA GLU A 125 3.20 -15.91 10.76
C GLU A 125 2.24 -16.72 9.87
N ILE A 126 1.01 -16.24 9.73
CA ILE A 126 0.00 -16.91 8.90
C ILE A 126 0.01 -16.34 7.49
N LYS A 127 0.16 -17.23 6.50
CA LYS A 127 0.07 -16.91 5.07
C LYS A 127 -1.19 -17.54 4.48
N VAL A 128 -1.93 -16.77 3.69
CA VAL A 128 -3.21 -17.22 3.12
C VAL A 128 -3.02 -18.32 2.08
N GLY A 129 -2.01 -18.20 1.22
CA GLY A 129 -1.80 -19.09 0.08
C GLY A 129 -1.25 -20.47 0.43
N LYS A 130 -1.09 -21.29 -0.60
CA LYS A 130 -0.45 -22.61 -0.52
C LYS A 130 1.05 -22.50 -0.23
N ARG A 131 1.58 -23.46 0.54
CA ARG A 131 3.02 -23.67 0.70
C ARG A 131 3.71 -23.79 -0.67
N PRO A 132 4.75 -22.99 -0.96
CA PRO A 132 5.53 -23.13 -2.19
C PRO A 132 6.38 -24.41 -2.18
N SER A 133 6.54 -25.02 -3.36
CA SER A 133 7.41 -26.18 -3.57
C SER A 133 8.86 -25.75 -3.77
N VAL A 134 9.45 -25.14 -2.75
CA VAL A 134 10.87 -24.79 -2.65
C VAL A 134 11.51 -25.55 -1.50
N ASP A 135 12.83 -25.75 -1.53
CA ASP A 135 13.55 -26.60 -0.58
C ASP A 135 13.36 -26.15 0.87
N GLU A 136 13.41 -24.84 1.13
CA GLU A 136 13.19 -24.29 2.48
C GLU A 136 11.71 -24.15 2.85
N GLY A 137 10.79 -24.67 2.03
CA GLY A 137 9.35 -24.67 2.26
C GLY A 137 8.65 -23.30 2.19
N ALA A 138 9.40 -22.21 2.12
CA ALA A 138 8.91 -20.83 2.02
C ALA A 138 9.92 -19.94 1.29
N TYR A 139 9.45 -18.87 0.65
CA TYR A 139 10.36 -17.94 -0.02
C TYR A 139 11.11 -17.07 0.99
N LEU A 140 12.29 -16.57 0.59
CA LEU A 140 13.12 -15.70 1.41
C LEU A 140 12.37 -14.52 2.06
N PRO A 141 11.46 -13.79 1.38
CA PRO A 141 10.73 -12.68 2.00
C PRO A 141 9.90 -13.10 3.23
N GLU A 142 9.25 -14.26 3.16
CA GLU A 142 8.40 -14.79 4.24
C GLU A 142 9.25 -15.26 5.41
N ARG A 143 10.36 -15.95 5.11
CA ARG A 143 11.35 -16.39 6.10
C ARG A 143 11.99 -15.20 6.82
N ALA A 144 12.37 -14.16 6.09
CA ALA A 144 12.97 -12.96 6.65
C ALA A 144 11.99 -12.17 7.53
N GLN A 145 10.70 -12.15 7.18
CA GLN A 145 9.67 -11.54 8.02
C GLN A 145 9.57 -12.21 9.39
N VAL A 146 9.53 -13.55 9.42
CA VAL A 146 9.48 -14.31 10.67
C VAL A 146 10.80 -14.20 11.43
N CYS A 147 11.93 -14.17 10.71
CA CYS A 147 13.23 -13.90 11.32
C CYS A 147 13.24 -12.55 12.04
N ALA A 148 12.71 -11.49 11.43
CA ALA A 148 12.60 -10.17 12.06
C ALA A 148 11.74 -10.22 13.35
N GLN A 149 10.61 -10.93 13.33
CA GLN A 149 9.78 -11.15 14.52
C GLN A 149 10.53 -11.91 15.62
N ALA A 150 11.28 -12.95 15.27
CA ALA A 150 12.09 -13.74 16.19
C ALA A 150 13.24 -12.93 16.81
N LEU A 151 13.91 -12.08 16.02
CA LEU A 151 14.96 -11.19 16.52
C LEU A 151 14.41 -10.18 17.52
N LEU A 152 13.21 -9.64 17.29
CA LEU A 152 12.53 -8.77 18.25
C LEU A 152 12.19 -9.50 19.56
N LEU A 153 11.74 -10.76 19.48
CA LEU A 153 11.50 -11.60 20.67
C LEU A 153 12.78 -11.82 21.47
N ARG A 154 13.89 -12.17 20.80
CA ARG A 154 15.21 -12.34 21.44
C ARG A 154 15.66 -11.07 22.15
N GLU A 155 15.47 -9.92 21.53
CA GLU A 155 15.87 -8.65 22.12
C GLU A 155 15.00 -8.21 23.30
N ALA A 156 13.71 -8.57 23.28
CA ALA A 156 12.83 -8.40 24.42
C ALA A 156 13.16 -9.35 25.59
N GLY A 157 14.12 -10.27 25.41
CA GLY A 157 14.59 -11.20 26.45
C GLY A 157 13.96 -12.59 26.41
N TYR A 158 13.12 -12.89 25.41
CA TYR A 158 12.54 -14.22 25.25
C TYR A 158 13.52 -15.19 24.59
N THR A 159 13.52 -16.44 25.04
CA THR A 159 14.20 -17.53 24.34
C THR A 159 13.42 -17.86 23.08
N CYS A 160 13.98 -17.55 21.91
CA CYS A 160 13.38 -17.85 20.61
C CYS A 160 14.44 -18.51 19.71
N LEU A 161 14.25 -19.78 19.38
CA LEU A 161 15.25 -20.56 18.63
C LEU A 161 14.91 -20.65 17.14
N GLU A 162 13.62 -20.66 16.83
CA GLU A 162 13.06 -20.80 15.49
C GLU A 162 11.83 -19.92 15.32
N GLY A 163 11.42 -19.73 14.07
CA GLY A 163 10.12 -19.20 13.73
C GLY A 163 9.26 -20.22 13.00
N ALA A 164 7.99 -19.91 12.76
CA ALA A 164 7.13 -20.76 11.95
C ALA A 164 6.25 -19.95 11.00
N LEU A 165 5.96 -20.56 9.85
CA LEU A 165 4.97 -20.12 8.88
C LEU A 165 3.82 -21.11 8.87
N TRP A 166 2.59 -20.62 8.91
CA TRP A 166 1.39 -21.42 8.71
C TRP A 166 0.70 -21.05 7.40
N PHE A 167 0.69 -21.96 6.44
CA PHE A 167 0.02 -21.78 5.15
C PHE A 167 -1.44 -22.23 5.27
N ALA A 168 -2.38 -21.29 5.27
CA ALA A 168 -3.80 -21.55 5.55
C ALA A 168 -4.46 -22.42 4.47
N GLU A 169 -4.10 -22.24 3.19
CA GLU A 169 -4.68 -23.01 2.08
C GLU A 169 -4.24 -24.48 2.10
N SER A 170 -2.95 -24.78 2.32
CA SER A 170 -2.49 -26.18 2.44
C SER A 170 -2.56 -26.75 3.85
N ARG A 171 -2.82 -25.93 4.87
CA ARG A 171 -2.83 -26.29 6.30
C ARG A 171 -1.51 -26.92 6.75
N GLU A 172 -0.41 -26.38 6.26
CA GLU A 172 0.92 -26.85 6.57
C GLU A 172 1.66 -25.84 7.44
N ARG A 173 2.42 -26.36 8.42
CA ARG A 173 3.41 -25.59 9.19
C ARG A 173 4.79 -25.79 8.56
N VAL A 174 5.51 -24.69 8.37
CA VAL A 174 6.92 -24.69 7.96
C VAL A 174 7.72 -24.03 9.04
N THR A 175 8.62 -24.78 9.68
CA THR A 175 9.61 -24.23 10.61
C THR A 175 10.67 -23.45 9.83
N VAL A 176 11.06 -22.30 10.37
CA VAL A 176 12.06 -21.41 9.80
C VAL A 176 13.25 -21.34 10.75
N ASP A 177 14.34 -22.00 10.37
CA ASP A 177 15.58 -21.97 11.11
C ASP A 177 16.23 -20.58 11.04
N LEU A 178 16.59 -20.02 12.20
CA LEU A 178 17.21 -18.71 12.33
C LEU A 178 18.72 -18.79 12.09
N THR A 179 19.10 -19.20 10.88
CA THR A 179 20.51 -19.32 10.48
C THR A 179 21.18 -17.94 10.40
N GLU A 180 22.50 -17.91 10.60
CA GLU A 180 23.29 -16.66 10.49
C GLU A 180 23.10 -15.96 9.14
N ALA A 181 22.95 -16.73 8.05
CA ALA A 181 22.68 -16.19 6.73
C ALA A 181 21.31 -15.50 6.65
N LEU A 182 20.26 -16.10 7.24
CA LEU A 182 18.92 -15.51 7.28
C LEU A 182 18.87 -14.26 8.17
N VAL A 183 19.52 -14.30 9.33
CA VAL A 183 19.66 -13.16 10.23
C VAL A 183 20.36 -12.00 9.51
N THR A 184 21.48 -12.28 8.85
CA THR A 184 22.24 -11.28 8.08
C THR A 184 21.37 -10.67 6.98
N ALA A 185 20.71 -11.50 6.16
CA ALA A 185 19.84 -11.01 5.08
C ALA A 185 18.69 -10.13 5.62
N THR A 186 18.13 -10.48 6.77
CA THR A 186 17.06 -9.73 7.43
C THR A 186 17.55 -8.36 7.92
N LEU A 187 18.71 -8.30 8.56
CA LEU A 187 19.30 -7.05 9.07
C LEU A 187 19.79 -6.14 7.93
N VAL A 188 20.38 -6.70 6.88
CA VAL A 188 20.76 -5.95 5.67
C VAL A 188 19.51 -5.35 5.01
N ALA A 189 18.47 -6.15 4.78
CA ALA A 189 17.20 -5.66 4.22
C ALA A 189 16.59 -4.53 5.05
N THR A 190 16.63 -4.64 6.38
CA THR A 190 16.16 -3.60 7.31
C THR A 190 16.97 -2.32 7.16
N SER A 191 18.30 -2.44 7.16
CA SER A 191 19.23 -1.33 7.00
C SER A 191 19.02 -0.61 5.66
N ASP A 192 19.01 -1.36 4.56
CA ASP A 192 18.89 -0.80 3.22
C ASP A 192 17.56 -0.08 3.01
N LEU A 193 16.47 -0.65 3.53
CA LEU A 193 15.16 0.00 3.49
C LEU A 193 15.18 1.34 4.24
N ARG A 194 15.76 1.39 5.46
CA ARG A 194 15.89 2.63 6.23
C ARG A 194 16.69 3.68 5.47
N LEU A 195 17.88 3.32 4.97
CA LEU A 195 18.75 4.24 4.23
C LEU A 195 18.09 4.72 2.94
N THR A 196 17.38 3.84 2.23
CA THR A 196 16.70 4.19 0.99
C THR A 196 15.56 5.17 1.23
N VAL A 197 14.72 4.93 2.25
CA VAL A 197 13.64 5.87 2.63
C VAL A 197 14.21 7.20 3.07
N ALA A 198 15.24 7.20 3.93
CA ALA A 198 15.92 8.42 4.38
C ALA A 198 16.52 9.23 3.22
N SER A 199 17.01 8.55 2.17
CA SER A 199 17.57 9.23 0.99
C SER A 199 16.51 9.95 0.13
N GLY A 200 15.22 9.65 0.32
CA GLY A 200 14.12 10.13 -0.53
C GLY A 200 14.14 9.60 -1.98
N ARG A 201 15.12 8.75 -2.33
CA ARG A 201 15.25 8.17 -3.67
C ARG A 201 14.34 6.96 -3.81
N LEU A 202 13.55 6.95 -4.87
CA LEU A 202 12.70 5.82 -5.20
C LEU A 202 13.50 4.80 -6.03
N PRO A 203 13.63 3.54 -5.59
CA PRO A 203 14.29 2.52 -6.39
C PRO A 203 13.64 2.37 -7.78
N PRO A 204 14.42 2.02 -8.81
CA PRO A 204 13.88 1.72 -10.11
C PRO A 204 12.89 0.54 -10.03
N PRO A 205 11.91 0.46 -10.94
CA PRO A 205 11.11 -0.76 -11.08
C PRO A 205 12.00 -1.94 -11.45
N LEU A 206 11.57 -3.14 -11.07
CA LEU A 206 12.18 -4.38 -11.53
C LEU A 206 12.05 -4.49 -13.05
N ASP A 207 13.08 -4.99 -13.72
CA ASP A 207 13.06 -5.17 -15.18
C ASP A 207 12.27 -6.44 -15.53
N HIS A 208 11.17 -6.27 -16.27
CA HIS A 208 10.30 -7.33 -16.79
C HIS A 208 10.03 -8.52 -15.83
N SER A 209 9.90 -8.23 -14.52
CA SER A 209 9.77 -9.27 -13.50
C SER A 209 8.39 -9.93 -13.51
N ALA A 210 8.36 -11.26 -13.40
CA ALA A 210 7.14 -12.04 -13.22
C ALA A 210 6.37 -11.68 -11.92
N LYS A 211 7.00 -10.94 -10.99
CA LYS A 211 6.36 -10.39 -9.79
C LYS A 211 5.39 -9.24 -10.12
N CYS A 212 5.71 -8.43 -11.13
CA CYS A 212 5.00 -7.18 -11.41
C CYS A 212 3.49 -7.36 -11.72
N PRO A 213 3.05 -8.34 -12.54
CA PRO A 213 1.63 -8.51 -12.85
C PRO A 213 0.73 -8.84 -11.65
N ARG A 214 1.30 -9.39 -10.56
CA ARG A 214 0.59 -9.72 -9.32
C ARG A 214 0.73 -8.65 -8.23
N CYS A 215 1.55 -7.63 -8.49
CA CYS A 215 1.81 -6.57 -7.52
C CYS A 215 0.57 -5.69 -7.33
N SER A 216 0.14 -5.49 -6.09
CA SER A 216 -0.97 -4.60 -5.72
C SER A 216 -0.74 -3.17 -6.22
N LEU A 217 0.50 -2.70 -6.16
CA LEU A 217 0.89 -1.35 -6.58
C LEU A 217 1.19 -1.23 -8.08
N LEU A 218 0.91 -2.24 -8.92
CA LEU A 218 1.13 -2.13 -10.37
C LEU A 218 0.53 -0.83 -10.97
N PRO A 219 -0.71 -0.40 -10.63
CA PRO A 219 -1.30 0.83 -11.17
C PRO A 219 -0.64 2.13 -10.71
N ILE A 220 0.20 2.08 -9.67
CA ILE A 220 0.91 3.23 -9.10
C ILE A 220 2.38 3.20 -9.54
N CYS A 221 2.99 2.02 -9.49
CA CYS A 221 4.39 1.77 -9.83
C CYS A 221 4.67 2.01 -11.31
N LEU A 222 3.74 1.57 -12.19
CA LEU A 222 3.78 1.69 -13.64
C LEU A 222 5.15 1.30 -14.23
N PRO A 223 5.60 0.05 -14.01
CA PRO A 223 6.97 -0.35 -14.30
C PRO A 223 7.30 -0.23 -15.80
N ASP A 224 6.37 -0.58 -16.68
CA ASP A 224 6.57 -0.54 -18.13
C ASP A 224 6.65 0.90 -18.64
N GLU A 225 5.79 1.79 -18.13
CA GLU A 225 5.79 3.22 -18.46
C GLU A 225 7.06 3.89 -17.95
N ILE A 226 7.45 3.62 -16.71
CA ILE A 226 8.69 4.15 -16.13
C ILE A 226 9.91 3.62 -16.91
N ALA A 227 9.94 2.34 -17.27
CA ALA A 227 11.00 1.77 -18.08
C ALA A 227 11.04 2.39 -19.49
N TRP A 228 9.87 2.67 -20.08
CA TRP A 228 9.76 3.37 -21.35
C TRP A 228 10.31 4.79 -21.27
N PHE A 229 9.97 5.57 -20.23
CA PHE A 229 10.52 6.91 -20.03
C PHE A 229 12.03 6.93 -19.79
N ARG A 230 12.57 5.92 -19.09
CA ARG A 230 14.01 5.80 -18.84
C ARG A 230 14.83 5.57 -20.11
N LYS A 231 14.21 5.08 -21.21
CA LYS A 231 14.85 4.91 -22.52
C LYS A 231 14.97 6.22 -23.32
N GLY A 232 14.55 7.36 -22.76
CA GLY A 232 14.70 8.68 -23.39
C GLY A 232 13.59 9.05 -24.37
N SER A 233 12.52 8.25 -24.47
CA SER A 233 11.35 8.62 -25.28
C SER A 233 10.55 9.74 -24.62
N ILE A 234 10.27 10.80 -25.39
CA ILE A 234 9.45 11.94 -24.96
C ILE A 234 8.01 11.45 -24.78
N ALA A 235 7.41 11.74 -23.62
CA ALA A 235 5.99 11.54 -23.39
C ALA A 235 5.20 12.20 -24.53
N ARG A 236 4.50 11.41 -25.35
CA ARG A 236 3.48 12.02 -26.21
C ARG A 236 2.38 12.49 -25.28
N THR A 237 2.09 13.79 -25.28
CA THR A 237 0.89 14.32 -24.63
C THR A 237 -0.29 13.52 -25.19
N PRO A 238 -1.07 12.82 -24.34
CA PRO A 238 -2.26 12.13 -24.83
C PRO A 238 -3.12 13.15 -25.58
N PRO A 239 -3.58 12.84 -26.81
CA PRO A 239 -4.52 13.73 -27.47
C PRO A 239 -5.70 13.94 -26.51
N PRO A 240 -6.22 15.18 -26.35
CA PRO A 240 -7.40 15.40 -25.53
C PRO A 240 -8.48 14.41 -25.98
N PRO A 241 -9.27 13.85 -25.05
CA PRO A 241 -10.27 12.85 -25.39
C PRO A 241 -11.11 13.37 -26.57
N ALA A 242 -11.19 12.59 -27.64
CA ALA A 242 -11.86 12.98 -28.89
C ALA A 242 -13.36 13.22 -28.72
N SER A 243 -13.92 12.99 -27.53
CA SER A 243 -15.31 13.24 -27.26
C SER A 243 -15.56 14.75 -27.21
N PRO A 244 -16.39 15.31 -28.11
CA PRO A 244 -16.83 16.70 -28.02
C PRO A 244 -17.81 16.92 -26.85
N ALA A 245 -18.06 15.88 -26.04
CA ALA A 245 -18.99 15.93 -24.93
C ALA A 245 -18.51 16.91 -23.86
N LEU A 246 -19.35 17.87 -23.53
CA LEU A 246 -19.04 18.95 -22.60
C LEU A 246 -19.55 18.59 -21.19
N PRO A 247 -18.86 18.98 -20.12
CA PRO A 247 -19.42 18.85 -18.79
C PRO A 247 -20.62 19.80 -18.60
N LEU A 248 -21.70 19.32 -17.99
CA LEU A 248 -22.89 20.11 -17.65
C LEU A 248 -22.96 20.34 -16.14
N TYR A 249 -22.93 21.60 -15.72
CA TYR A 249 -23.07 21.98 -14.32
C TYR A 249 -24.31 22.82 -14.07
N GLY A 250 -25.21 22.35 -13.21
CA GLY A 250 -26.32 23.15 -12.68
C GLY A 250 -25.86 24.00 -11.50
N GLN A 251 -25.64 25.30 -11.72
CA GLN A 251 -25.19 26.24 -10.68
C GLN A 251 -26.33 26.98 -9.97
N THR A 252 -27.53 26.92 -10.55
CA THR A 252 -28.67 27.70 -10.08
C THR A 252 -29.39 26.99 -8.93
N PRO A 253 -29.55 27.63 -7.75
CA PRO A 253 -30.27 27.02 -6.63
C PRO A 253 -31.70 26.63 -7.02
N GLY A 254 -32.07 25.39 -6.69
CA GLY A 254 -33.37 24.80 -7.02
C GLY A 254 -33.50 24.28 -8.46
N ALA A 255 -32.46 24.38 -9.29
CA ALA A 255 -32.43 23.71 -10.58
C ALA A 255 -32.42 22.18 -10.39
N ARG A 256 -33.00 21.47 -11.36
CA ARG A 256 -33.02 20.00 -11.40
C ARG A 256 -32.48 19.53 -12.73
N ILE A 257 -31.67 18.48 -12.70
CA ILE A 257 -31.23 17.78 -13.90
C ILE A 257 -31.98 16.45 -13.98
N GLY A 258 -32.67 16.22 -15.09
CA GLY A 258 -33.44 15.00 -15.34
C GLY A 258 -33.09 14.39 -16.68
N LYS A 259 -33.38 13.09 -16.86
CA LYS A 259 -33.31 12.42 -18.16
C LYS A 259 -34.73 12.25 -18.68
N LYS A 260 -35.02 12.78 -19.87
CA LYS A 260 -36.31 12.58 -20.53
C LYS A 260 -36.17 11.57 -21.66
N ASP A 261 -37.14 10.65 -21.68
CA ASP A 261 -37.41 9.66 -22.72
C ASP A 261 -36.29 8.61 -22.88
N ARG A 262 -36.64 7.45 -23.47
CA ARG A 262 -35.65 6.39 -23.75
C ARG A 262 -34.51 6.88 -24.68
N GLY A 263 -34.79 7.88 -25.52
CA GLY A 263 -33.78 8.57 -26.34
C GLY A 263 -32.75 9.38 -25.53
N GLY A 264 -32.96 9.52 -24.22
CA GLY A 264 -31.97 10.03 -23.29
C GLY A 264 -31.56 11.46 -23.58
N SER A 265 -32.49 12.39 -23.47
CA SER A 265 -32.15 13.81 -23.40
C SER A 265 -31.95 14.23 -21.95
N VAL A 266 -30.97 15.08 -21.67
CA VAL A 266 -30.78 15.69 -20.33
C VAL A 266 -31.51 17.03 -20.32
N CYS A 267 -32.37 17.22 -19.31
CA CYS A 267 -33.16 18.44 -19.12
C CYS A 267 -32.71 19.17 -17.86
N LEU A 268 -32.67 20.50 -17.93
CA LEU A 268 -32.37 21.37 -16.79
C LEU A 268 -33.62 22.24 -16.50
N ASP A 269 -34.34 21.90 -15.42
CA ASP A 269 -35.60 22.56 -15.06
C ASP A 269 -35.40 23.50 -13.87
N ARG A 270 -36.04 24.68 -13.93
CA ARG A 270 -36.17 25.58 -12.79
C ARG A 270 -37.61 26.09 -12.70
N MET A 271 -38.34 25.73 -11.65
CA MET A 271 -39.72 26.19 -11.41
C MET A 271 -40.60 26.17 -12.69
N ALA A 272 -40.55 25.05 -13.43
CA ALA A 272 -41.28 24.82 -14.69
C ALA A 272 -40.91 25.73 -15.89
N ALA A 273 -39.87 26.56 -15.79
CA ALA A 273 -39.28 27.25 -16.94
C ALA A 273 -38.15 26.41 -17.55
N TRP A 274 -38.28 26.16 -18.85
CA TRP A 274 -37.44 25.27 -19.65
C TRP A 274 -36.18 26.00 -20.13
N LEU A 275 -34.98 25.43 -19.89
CA LEU A 275 -33.71 26.08 -20.25
C LEU A 275 -33.06 25.47 -21.50
N SER A 276 -33.02 24.14 -21.63
CA SER A 276 -32.51 23.42 -22.82
C SER A 276 -32.66 21.91 -22.69
N SER A 277 -32.73 21.19 -23.82
CA SER A 277 -32.47 19.74 -23.90
C SER A 277 -31.34 19.45 -24.88
N ARG A 278 -30.44 18.51 -24.52
CA ARG A 278 -29.51 17.88 -25.48
C ARG A 278 -29.45 16.37 -25.24
N PRO A 279 -29.10 15.58 -26.26
CA PRO A 279 -28.85 14.14 -26.11
C PRO A 279 -27.77 13.85 -25.05
N VAL A 280 -27.94 12.78 -24.28
CA VAL A 280 -26.98 12.29 -23.26
C VAL A 280 -25.54 12.14 -23.79
N PRO A 281 -25.30 11.66 -25.03
CA PRO A 281 -23.93 11.56 -25.57
C PRO A 281 -23.18 12.89 -25.65
N CYS A 282 -23.88 14.04 -25.58
CA CYS A 282 -23.26 15.35 -25.57
C CYS A 282 -22.61 15.73 -24.23
N TYR A 283 -22.73 14.91 -23.18
CA TYR A 283 -22.28 15.23 -21.84
C TYR A 283 -21.24 14.23 -21.30
N ALA A 284 -20.02 14.72 -21.01
CA ALA A 284 -18.95 13.90 -20.43
C ALA A 284 -19.11 13.71 -18.91
N ALA A 285 -19.74 14.69 -18.25
CA ALA A 285 -20.02 14.68 -16.82
C ALA A 285 -21.24 15.57 -16.54
N ILE A 286 -22.04 15.21 -15.53
CA ILE A 286 -23.20 15.98 -15.08
C ILE A 286 -23.06 16.21 -13.58
N GLY A 287 -23.12 17.47 -13.15
CA GLY A 287 -23.00 17.84 -11.73
C GLY A 287 -23.95 18.97 -11.33
N MET A 288 -24.31 19.00 -10.06
CA MET A 288 -25.00 20.13 -9.43
C MET A 288 -24.01 20.84 -8.50
N LEU A 289 -23.73 22.12 -8.75
CA LEU A 289 -22.86 22.91 -7.91
C LEU A 289 -23.71 23.62 -6.85
N ASN A 290 -23.48 23.27 -5.58
CA ASN A 290 -24.16 23.92 -4.46
C ASN A 290 -23.49 25.28 -4.20
N THR A 291 -24.09 26.38 -4.68
CA THR A 291 -23.60 27.74 -4.40
C THR A 291 -24.09 28.29 -3.06
N ALA A 292 -24.83 27.52 -2.25
CA ALA A 292 -25.34 27.99 -0.95
C ALA A 292 -24.37 27.81 0.24
N SER A 293 -23.23 27.15 0.03
CA SER A 293 -22.18 27.04 1.05
C SER A 293 -20.85 27.00 0.33
N GLY A 294 -19.88 27.82 0.73
CA GLY A 294 -18.53 27.89 0.14
C GLY A 294 -17.66 26.64 0.32
N ALA A 295 -18.24 25.45 0.24
CA ALA A 295 -17.58 24.15 0.31
C ALA A 295 -17.90 23.37 -0.98
N SER A 296 -16.93 23.35 -1.90
CA SER A 296 -16.98 22.58 -3.13
C SER A 296 -16.84 21.08 -2.82
N HIS A 297 -17.96 20.36 -2.74
CA HIS A 297 -17.95 18.89 -2.84
C HIS A 297 -18.45 18.48 -4.24
N PRO A 298 -17.56 18.17 -5.19
CA PRO A 298 -17.96 17.59 -6.46
C PRO A 298 -18.29 16.10 -6.26
N SER A 299 -19.56 15.77 -6.07
CA SER A 299 -20.04 14.39 -6.21
C SER A 299 -20.16 14.06 -7.70
N VAL A 300 -19.05 13.60 -8.31
CA VAL A 300 -19.02 13.15 -9.71
C VAL A 300 -19.57 11.73 -9.78
N ALA A 301 -20.78 11.55 -10.30
CA ALA A 301 -21.30 10.22 -10.63
C ALA A 301 -20.71 9.78 -11.98
N ARG A 302 -19.72 8.89 -11.96
CA ARG A 302 -19.26 8.16 -13.17
C ARG A 302 -20.15 6.96 -13.39
N HIS A 303 -21.22 7.09 -14.15
CA HIS A 303 -21.95 5.94 -14.70
C HIS A 303 -22.40 6.24 -16.12
N ALA A 304 -21.56 5.85 -17.08
CA ALA A 304 -21.95 5.65 -18.45
C ALA A 304 -21.53 4.22 -18.83
N ASP A 305 -22.21 3.25 -18.24
CA ASP A 305 -22.46 1.92 -18.80
C ASP A 305 -23.32 1.12 -17.80
N GLY A 306 -24.40 0.51 -18.30
CA GLY A 306 -25.26 -0.38 -17.52
C GLY A 306 -26.52 0.29 -16.96
N GLY A 307 -27.68 -0.19 -17.42
CA GLY A 307 -28.99 0.31 -17.03
C GLY A 307 -29.25 0.22 -15.52
N ALA A 308 -29.30 1.36 -14.86
CA ALA A 308 -29.92 1.50 -13.55
C ALA A 308 -30.76 2.79 -13.52
N SER A 309 -32.01 2.66 -13.05
CA SER A 309 -33.00 3.71 -12.90
C SER A 309 -32.45 4.90 -12.10
N ALA A 310 -32.05 5.98 -12.79
CA ALA A 310 -31.49 7.18 -12.18
C ALA A 310 -32.61 8.01 -11.54
N ARG A 311 -32.67 7.97 -10.20
CA ARG A 311 -33.58 8.79 -9.38
C ARG A 311 -33.24 10.28 -9.53
N SER A 312 -34.26 11.12 -9.67
CA SER A 312 -34.14 12.58 -9.71
C SER A 312 -33.52 13.11 -8.41
N PHE A 313 -32.44 13.89 -8.50
CA PHE A 313 -31.84 14.55 -7.34
C PHE A 313 -32.48 15.92 -7.08
N ARG A 314 -32.83 16.18 -5.81
CA ARG A 314 -33.52 17.39 -5.34
C ARG A 314 -32.60 18.16 -4.40
N LEU A 315 -32.34 19.44 -4.69
CA LEU A 315 -31.66 20.32 -3.76
C LEU A 315 -32.63 20.82 -2.67
N PRO A 316 -32.23 20.87 -1.39
CA PRO A 316 -33.01 21.53 -0.35
C PRO A 316 -33.04 23.05 -0.60
N THR A 317 -34.23 23.64 -0.53
CA THR A 317 -34.43 25.09 -0.53
C THR A 317 -33.96 25.67 0.80
N ALA A 318 -32.79 26.33 0.81
CA ALA A 318 -32.33 27.10 1.94
C ALA A 318 -33.23 28.34 2.14
N PHE A 319 -33.74 28.50 3.36
CA PHE A 319 -34.65 29.54 3.82
C PHE A 319 -34.09 30.95 3.51
N ARG A 320 -34.74 31.70 2.61
CA ARG A 320 -34.37 33.08 2.28
C ARG A 320 -34.72 34.00 3.45
N ARG A 321 -33.72 34.52 4.18
CA ARG A 321 -33.86 35.79 4.91
C ARG A 321 -33.46 36.95 3.99
N PRO A 322 -34.23 38.05 3.95
CA PRO A 322 -33.99 39.14 3.00
C PRO A 322 -32.83 40.01 3.49
N VAL A 323 -31.74 40.03 2.74
CA VAL A 323 -30.67 41.02 2.92
C VAL A 323 -30.80 42.04 1.79
N ARG A 324 -31.37 43.21 2.13
CA ARG A 324 -31.31 44.42 1.30
C ARG A 324 -29.89 44.98 1.40
N ARG A 325 -29.09 44.91 0.32
CA ARG A 325 -27.97 45.86 0.11
C ARG A 325 -27.83 46.16 -1.38
N SER A 326 -28.12 47.41 -1.70
CA SER A 326 -27.88 48.08 -2.98
C SER A 326 -26.37 48.16 -3.26
N LEU A 327 -25.92 47.58 -4.37
CA LEU A 327 -24.59 47.78 -4.93
C LEU A 327 -24.66 48.88 -6.00
N PRO A 328 -23.77 49.88 -5.99
CA PRO A 328 -23.79 50.95 -6.98
C PRO A 328 -23.14 50.49 -8.30
N CYS A 329 -23.82 50.82 -9.39
CA CYS A 329 -23.40 50.60 -10.77
C CYS A 329 -22.10 51.33 -11.09
N TYR A 330 -21.08 50.59 -11.52
CA TYR A 330 -19.91 51.16 -12.18
C TYR A 330 -20.31 51.63 -13.58
N ALA A 331 -20.29 52.93 -13.80
CA ALA A 331 -20.53 53.54 -15.11
C ALA A 331 -19.28 53.41 -15.98
N ALA A 332 -19.47 52.81 -17.14
CA ALA A 332 -18.49 52.76 -18.22
C ALA A 332 -18.13 54.18 -18.70
N ARG A 333 -16.84 54.42 -18.92
CA ARG A 333 -16.34 55.39 -19.89
C ARG A 333 -15.71 54.60 -21.04
#